data_AF-A0AAQ3QJ17-F1
#
_entry.id   AF-A0AAQ3QJ17-F1
#
_cell.length_a   1.000
_cell.length_b   1.000
_cell.length_c   1.000
_cell.angle_alpha   90.00
_cell.angle_beta   90.00
_cell.angle_gamma   90.00
#
_symmetry.space_group_name_H-M   'P 1'
#
loop_
_entity.id
_entity.type
_entity.pdbx_description
1 polymer ?
#
loop_
_entity_poly.entity_id
_entity_poly.type
_entity_poly.pdbx_seq_one_letter_code
_entity_poly.pdbx_strand_id
1 'polypeptide(L)'
;MRDFANGCFGDAAVSVAGDSSARGRRQPLLNSVSCFYRATLASTGKEPSDDFYLILMADGELILLLGDKCGDFIKMLSNEVPVAEFLMYYRKERVRVGAGVQYSTKARFCDGGRDHEVSIVCRGNKCDAKNAELCICVNKKRLVQVKIIAWNFRGNQTVLVDESTVDVLWDVHNR
;
A
#
# COMPACT_ATOMS: atom_id res chain seq x y z
N MET A 1 31.15 24.28 4.40
CA MET A 1 30.21 25.42 4.47
C MET A 1 29.49 25.51 3.14
N ARG A 2 28.18 25.75 3.20
CA ARG A 2 27.14 25.69 2.15
C ARG A 2 26.49 24.32 1.96
N ASP A 3 25.18 24.18 1.95
CA ASP A 3 24.07 24.90 2.60
C ASP A 3 22.92 23.89 2.52
N PHE A 4 22.27 23.63 3.66
CA PHE A 4 21.09 22.78 3.72
C PHE A 4 19.88 23.58 3.24
N ALA A 5 19.21 23.10 2.19
CA ALA A 5 17.89 23.60 1.82
C ALA A 5 16.98 22.45 1.38
N ASN A 6 15.88 22.28 2.13
CA ASN A 6 14.66 21.53 1.81
C ASN A 6 14.63 20.01 2.06
N GLY A 7 15.44 19.49 3.00
CA GLY A 7 15.20 18.19 3.60
C GLY A 7 14.42 18.33 4.90
N CYS A 8 13.22 17.76 5.00
CA CYS A 8 12.58 17.54 6.30
C CYS A 8 13.34 16.42 7.02
N PHE A 9 14.41 16.76 7.73
CA PHE A 9 15.02 15.87 8.72
C PHE A 9 14.10 15.83 9.94
N GLY A 10 13.27 14.81 10.03
CA GLY A 10 12.61 14.45 11.28
C GLY A 10 13.43 13.36 11.98
N ASP A 11 14.28 13.74 12.94
CA ASP A 11 14.95 12.82 13.86
C ASP A 11 13.99 12.25 14.94
N ALA A 12 12.68 12.33 14.68
CA ALA A 12 11.66 11.80 15.57
C ALA A 12 11.42 10.33 15.22
N ALA A 13 12.22 9.44 15.81
CA ALA A 13 11.77 8.07 16.05
C ALA A 13 10.46 8.16 16.84
N VAL A 14 9.33 7.95 16.18
CA VAL A 14 8.03 7.85 16.87
C VAL A 14 7.95 6.47 17.49
N SER A 15 8.49 6.33 18.70
CA SER A 15 8.30 5.14 19.53
C SER A 15 6.89 5.18 20.11
N VAL A 16 5.96 4.41 19.55
CA VAL A 16 4.64 4.19 20.16
C VAL A 16 4.79 3.11 21.23
N ALA A 17 5.11 3.51 22.46
CA ALA A 17 5.11 2.60 23.61
C ALA A 17 3.71 2.55 24.25
N GLY A 18 3.16 1.35 24.40
CA GLY A 18 1.91 1.13 25.15
C GLY A 18 2.12 1.39 26.64
N ASP A 19 1.31 2.29 27.21
CA ASP A 19 1.42 2.72 28.60
C ASP A 19 0.72 1.73 29.54
N SER A 20 1.39 1.32 30.61
CA SER A 20 0.72 0.89 31.84
C SER A 20 1.68 1.06 32.99
N SER A 21 1.29 1.81 34.03
CA SER A 21 2.07 2.10 35.23
C SER A 21 1.93 0.99 36.28
N ALA A 22 3.05 0.55 36.86
CA ALA A 22 3.16 0.05 38.26
C ALA A 22 4.62 -0.31 38.57
N ARG A 23 5.09 0.17 39.72
CA ARG A 23 6.44 0.00 40.30
C ARG A 23 6.83 -1.47 40.45
N GLY A 24 8.04 -1.81 39.99
CA GLY A 24 8.69 -3.09 40.21
C GLY A 24 9.48 -3.49 38.98
N ARG A 25 10.82 -3.47 39.06
CA ARG A 25 11.83 -3.95 38.09
C ARG A 25 11.23 -4.54 36.80
N ARG A 26 10.90 -3.68 35.83
CA ARG A 26 10.31 -4.08 34.55
C ARG A 26 11.40 -4.38 33.54
N GLN A 27 11.44 -5.61 33.04
CA GLN A 27 11.98 -5.90 31.71
C GLN A 27 11.30 -4.95 30.71
N PRO A 28 12.02 -4.37 29.73
CA PRO A 28 11.38 -3.49 28.78
C PRO A 28 10.40 -4.33 27.97
N LEU A 29 9.13 -3.91 27.95
CA LEU A 29 8.11 -4.49 27.10
C LEU A 29 8.56 -4.28 25.64
N LEU A 30 8.92 -5.36 24.94
CA LEU A 30 9.04 -5.41 23.49
C LEU A 30 7.66 -5.07 22.92
N ASN A 31 7.56 -3.92 22.26
CA ASN A 31 6.44 -3.40 21.45
C ASN A 31 6.88 -2.05 20.86
N SER A 32 8.14 -1.95 20.43
CA SER A 32 8.75 -0.73 19.93
C SER A 32 8.70 -0.73 18.41
N VAL A 33 8.10 0.31 17.82
CA VAL A 33 8.14 0.53 16.38
C VAL A 33 9.02 1.74 16.12
N SER A 34 10.04 1.57 15.28
CA SER A 34 10.95 2.62 14.85
C SER A 34 10.77 2.90 13.36
N CYS A 35 10.74 4.18 12.98
CA CYS A 35 10.60 4.62 11.60
C CYS A 35 11.80 5.51 11.22
N PHE A 36 12.53 5.12 10.19
CA PHE A 36 13.62 5.92 9.60
C PHE A 36 13.23 6.27 8.17
N TYR A 37 13.29 7.55 7.81
CA TYR A 37 12.90 7.96 6.47
C TYR A 37 13.75 9.13 5.97
N ARG A 38 13.86 9.22 4.65
CA ARG A 38 14.29 10.41 3.93
C ARG A 38 13.40 10.53 2.72
N ALA A 39 12.85 11.70 2.47
CA ALA A 39 12.05 11.96 1.28
C ALA A 39 12.26 13.41 0.86
N THR A 40 12.51 13.61 -0.43
CA THR A 40 12.48 14.93 -1.05
C THR A 40 11.12 15.08 -1.74
N LEU A 41 10.33 16.08 -1.33
CA LEU A 41 9.02 16.33 -1.92
C LEU A 41 9.17 17.28 -3.11
N ALA A 42 8.75 16.83 -4.29
CA ALA A 42 8.66 17.70 -5.46
C ALA A 42 7.61 18.81 -5.23
N SER A 43 7.81 19.99 -5.83
CA SER A 43 6.90 21.14 -5.69
C SER A 43 5.47 20.87 -6.20
N THR A 44 5.29 19.82 -7.00
CA THR A 44 4.02 19.47 -7.66
C THR A 44 3.35 18.21 -7.11
N GLY A 45 3.93 17.55 -6.09
CA GLY A 45 3.47 16.26 -5.58
C GLY A 45 3.50 16.17 -4.05
N LYS A 46 2.57 15.40 -3.47
CA LYS A 46 2.56 15.08 -2.03
C LYS A 46 3.23 13.75 -1.70
N GLU A 47 3.73 13.05 -2.72
CA GLU A 47 4.36 11.74 -2.62
C GLU A 47 5.77 11.84 -3.19
N PRO A 48 6.79 11.26 -2.53
CA PRO A 48 8.15 11.23 -3.06
C PRO A 48 8.21 10.34 -4.32
N SER A 49 8.76 10.89 -5.39
CA SER A 49 8.92 10.20 -6.68
C SER A 49 10.24 9.45 -6.80
N ASP A 50 11.27 9.96 -6.15
CA ASP A 50 12.68 9.58 -6.28
C ASP A 50 13.47 10.08 -5.07
N ASP A 51 14.68 9.55 -4.90
CA ASP A 51 15.62 9.92 -3.83
C ASP A 51 15.03 9.82 -2.43
N PHE A 52 14.34 8.71 -2.15
CA PHE A 52 13.70 8.47 -0.87
C PHE A 52 13.94 7.08 -0.30
N TYR A 53 13.81 6.97 1.02
CA TYR A 53 13.66 5.71 1.72
C TYR A 53 12.68 5.85 2.89
N LEU A 54 12.00 4.76 3.22
CA LEU A 54 11.19 4.56 4.41
C LEU A 54 11.50 3.17 4.95
N ILE A 55 11.89 3.11 6.21
CA ILE A 55 12.30 1.90 6.91
C ILE A 55 11.48 1.84 8.18
N LEU A 56 10.79 0.73 8.36
CA LEU A 56 10.07 0.45 9.59
C LEU A 56 10.71 -0.77 10.25
N MET A 57 10.98 -0.68 11.54
CA MET A 57 11.45 -1.78 12.38
C MET A 57 10.49 -1.97 13.55
N ALA A 58 10.21 -3.22 13.90
CA ALA A 58 9.46 -3.58 15.10
C ALA A 58 10.36 -4.47 15.98
N ASP A 59 10.62 -4.04 17.22
CA ASP A 59 11.41 -4.79 18.19
C ASP A 59 12.79 -5.26 17.70
N GLY A 60 13.42 -4.44 16.85
CA GLY A 60 14.73 -4.71 16.25
C GLY A 60 14.68 -5.54 14.97
N GLU A 61 13.49 -5.97 14.52
CA GLU A 61 13.28 -6.68 13.27
C GLU A 61 12.82 -5.73 12.16
N LEU A 62 13.31 -5.93 10.94
CA LEU A 62 12.86 -5.17 9.77
C LEU A 62 11.44 -5.62 9.35
N ILE A 63 10.50 -4.68 9.26
CA ILE A 63 9.12 -4.93 8.82
C ILE A 63 8.75 -4.29 7.48
N LEU A 64 9.38 -3.17 7.09
CA LEU A 64 9.17 -2.55 5.78
C LEU A 64 10.42 -1.81 5.31
N LEU A 65 10.74 -1.98 4.03
CA LEU A 65 11.77 -1.22 3.32
C LEU A 65 11.18 -0.72 2.00
N LEU A 66 11.07 0.60 1.83
CA LEU A 66 10.49 1.22 0.64
C LEU A 66 11.38 2.37 0.16
N GLY A 67 11.53 2.53 -1.15
CA GLY A 67 12.28 3.62 -1.76
C GLY A 67 13.49 3.16 -2.57
N ASP A 68 14.08 4.08 -3.33
CA ASP A 68 15.17 3.84 -4.28
C ASP A 68 16.57 4.02 -3.65
N LYS A 69 16.66 4.67 -2.48
CA LYS A 69 17.91 4.86 -1.72
C LYS A 69 18.19 3.80 -0.66
N CYS A 70 17.49 2.69 -0.71
CA CYS A 70 17.62 1.60 0.26
C CYS A 70 18.90 0.76 0.09
N GLY A 71 19.73 1.01 -0.93
CA GLY A 71 20.86 0.14 -1.30
C GLY A 71 21.87 -0.13 -0.18
N ASP A 72 22.21 0.88 0.63
CA ASP A 72 23.15 0.69 1.75
C ASP A 72 22.51 -0.05 2.93
N PHE A 73 21.19 0.11 3.13
CA PHE A 73 20.44 -0.70 4.08
C PHE A 73 20.36 -2.16 3.63
N ILE A 74 20.11 -2.44 2.35
CA ILE A 74 20.08 -3.81 1.82
C ILE A 74 21.40 -4.55 2.07
N LYS A 75 22.55 -3.85 1.95
CA LYS A 75 23.87 -4.42 2.28
C LYS A 75 24.04 -4.71 3.78
N MET A 76 23.44 -3.89 4.64
CA MET A 76 23.43 -4.11 6.10
C MET A 76 22.49 -5.28 6.48
N LEU A 77 21.33 -5.41 5.80
CA LEU A 77 20.37 -6.50 6.00
C LEU A 77 20.98 -7.87 5.72
N SER A 78 21.88 -7.99 4.74
CA SER A 78 22.48 -9.28 4.39
C SER A 78 23.33 -9.92 5.49
N ASN A 79 23.70 -9.19 6.55
CA ASN A 79 24.62 -9.69 7.57
C ASN A 79 24.14 -9.57 9.02
N GLU A 80 23.20 -8.67 9.39
CA GLU A 80 23.01 -8.34 10.83
C GLU A 80 21.56 -8.16 11.31
N VAL A 81 20.58 -7.88 10.45
CA VAL A 81 19.23 -7.50 10.91
C VAL A 81 18.21 -8.60 10.60
N PRO A 82 17.53 -9.17 11.61
CA PRO A 82 16.44 -10.11 11.37
C PRO A 82 15.29 -9.44 10.61
N VAL A 83 14.70 -10.16 9.66
CA VAL A 83 13.49 -9.73 8.95
C VAL A 83 12.30 -10.41 9.61
N ALA A 84 11.34 -9.61 10.07
CA ALA A 84 10.15 -10.13 10.70
C ALA A 84 9.33 -10.95 9.69
N GLU A 85 8.71 -12.03 10.15
CA GLU A 85 7.63 -12.66 9.39
C GLU A 85 6.39 -11.76 9.46
N PHE A 86 5.83 -11.41 8.30
CA PHE A 86 4.64 -10.56 8.23
C PHE A 86 3.55 -11.22 7.39
N LEU A 87 2.31 -11.06 7.84
CA LEU A 87 1.12 -11.43 7.09
C LEU A 87 0.39 -10.16 6.65
N MET A 88 0.13 -10.04 5.36
CA MET A 88 -0.63 -8.92 4.81
C MET A 88 -2.12 -9.10 5.13
N TYR A 89 -2.62 -8.36 6.11
CA TYR A 89 -4.04 -8.42 6.50
C TYR A 89 -4.94 -7.49 5.68
N TYR A 90 -4.42 -6.30 5.30
CA TYR A 90 -5.21 -5.27 4.63
C TYR A 90 -4.35 -4.34 3.76
N ARG A 91 -4.90 -3.94 2.61
CA ARG A 91 -4.34 -2.90 1.73
C ARG A 91 -5.41 -1.92 1.34
N LYS A 92 -5.09 -0.62 1.40
CA LYS A 92 -5.93 0.43 0.85
C LYS A 92 -5.09 1.37 0.02
N GLU A 93 -5.54 1.61 -1.20
CA GLU A 93 -4.88 2.52 -2.12
C GLU A 93 -5.86 3.57 -2.61
N ARG A 94 -5.34 4.77 -2.87
CA ARG A 94 -6.09 5.85 -3.47
C ARG A 94 -5.52 6.12 -4.84
N VAL A 95 -6.26 5.73 -5.86
CA VAL A 95 -5.84 5.91 -7.25
C VAL A 95 -6.63 7.06 -7.85
N ARG A 96 -5.95 7.98 -8.51
CA ARG A 96 -6.61 9.01 -9.34
C ARG A 96 -6.90 8.41 -10.70
N VAL A 97 -8.16 8.08 -10.96
CA VAL A 97 -8.59 7.53 -12.25
C VAL A 97 -9.07 8.68 -13.15
N GLY A 98 -8.38 8.89 -14.27
CA GLY A 98 -8.80 9.77 -15.36
C GLY A 98 -9.43 8.98 -16.51
N ALA A 99 -9.91 9.68 -17.54
CA ALA A 99 -10.47 9.03 -18.74
C ALA A 99 -9.42 8.12 -19.39
N GLY A 100 -9.73 6.82 -19.51
CA GLY A 100 -8.84 5.83 -20.11
C GLY A 100 -7.72 5.29 -19.21
N VAL A 101 -7.66 5.70 -17.93
CA VAL A 101 -6.64 5.20 -16.99
C VAL A 101 -7.05 3.85 -16.43
N GLN A 102 -6.16 2.87 -16.58
CA GLN A 102 -6.24 1.56 -15.95
C GLN A 102 -5.38 1.56 -14.68
N TYR A 103 -5.94 1.05 -13.58
CA TYR A 103 -5.15 0.72 -12.40
C TYR A 103 -4.73 -0.75 -12.48
N SER A 104 -3.49 -1.06 -12.10
CA SER A 104 -2.99 -2.44 -11.99
C SER A 104 -2.16 -2.59 -10.73
N THR A 105 -2.32 -3.72 -10.04
CA THR A 105 -1.58 -4.07 -8.84
C THR A 105 -1.35 -5.58 -8.78
N LYS A 106 -0.43 -6.02 -7.92
CA LYS A 106 -0.22 -7.44 -7.64
C LYS A 106 -0.79 -7.79 -6.27
N ALA A 107 -1.47 -8.92 -6.19
CA ALA A 107 -2.03 -9.46 -4.95
C ALA A 107 -1.92 -10.99 -4.93
N ARG A 108 -1.90 -11.56 -3.73
CA ARG A 108 -1.94 -13.00 -3.50
C ARG A 108 -3.21 -13.32 -2.73
N PHE A 109 -3.95 -14.34 -3.17
CA PHE A 109 -5.28 -14.66 -2.62
C PHE A 109 -5.25 -15.77 -1.55
N CYS A 110 -4.17 -16.54 -1.48
CA CYS A 110 -3.97 -17.60 -0.49
C CYS A 110 -2.52 -17.62 0.00
N ASP A 111 -2.30 -18.10 1.23
CA ASP A 111 -0.95 -18.25 1.76
C ASP A 111 -0.15 -19.28 0.95
N GLY A 112 1.12 -18.99 0.68
CA GLY A 112 1.95 -19.77 -0.24
C GLY A 112 1.53 -19.73 -1.73
N GLY A 113 0.44 -19.03 -2.06
CA GLY A 113 -0.03 -18.86 -3.43
C GLY A 113 0.91 -18.02 -4.31
N ARG A 114 0.66 -18.00 -5.62
CA ARG A 114 1.38 -17.13 -6.55
C ARG A 114 0.83 -15.71 -6.54
N ASP A 115 1.61 -14.77 -7.02
CA ASP A 115 1.13 -13.40 -7.21
C ASP A 115 0.26 -13.30 -8.47
N HIS A 116 -0.84 -12.58 -8.36
CA HIS A 116 -1.79 -12.31 -9.44
C HIS A 116 -1.79 -10.83 -9.79
N GLU A 117 -1.80 -10.52 -11.09
CA GLU A 117 -2.03 -9.16 -11.55
C GLU A 117 -3.53 -8.85 -11.49
N VAL A 118 -3.93 -7.92 -10.63
CA VAL A 118 -5.29 -7.40 -10.53
C VAL A 118 -5.35 -6.05 -11.21
N SER A 119 -6.17 -5.92 -12.25
CA SER A 119 -6.37 -4.65 -12.95
C SER A 119 -7.81 -4.18 -12.90
N ILE A 120 -7.99 -2.89 -12.61
CA ILE A 120 -9.29 -2.22 -12.56
C ILE A 120 -9.33 -1.20 -13.70
N VAL A 121 -10.34 -1.33 -14.55
CA VAL A 121 -10.56 -0.44 -15.69
C VAL A 121 -11.94 0.18 -15.55
N CYS A 122 -12.00 1.50 -15.44
CA CYS A 122 -13.23 2.25 -15.55
C CYS A 122 -13.28 2.87 -16.96
N ARG A 123 -14.22 2.43 -17.79
CA ARG A 123 -14.49 3.07 -19.08
C ARG A 123 -15.74 3.91 -18.95
N GLY A 124 -15.75 5.04 -19.64
CA GLY A 124 -16.85 5.99 -19.62
C GLY A 124 -16.35 7.36 -20.06
N ASN A 125 -17.06 7.99 -20.98
CA ASN A 125 -16.83 9.39 -21.31
C ASN A 125 -17.74 10.25 -20.44
N LYS A 126 -17.29 11.44 -20.03
CA LYS A 126 -18.12 12.44 -19.33
C LYS A 126 -19.43 12.74 -20.08
N CYS A 127 -19.42 12.58 -21.41
CA CYS A 127 -20.56 12.87 -22.27
C CYS A 127 -21.53 11.69 -22.46
N ASP A 128 -21.12 10.45 -22.20
CA ASP A 128 -21.92 9.24 -22.47
C ASP A 128 -21.88 8.26 -21.29
N ALA A 129 -22.64 8.60 -20.25
CA ALA A 129 -22.83 7.74 -19.08
C ALA A 129 -23.47 6.37 -19.44
N LYS A 130 -24.15 6.26 -20.59
CA LYS A 130 -24.82 5.02 -21.04
C LYS A 130 -23.85 3.87 -21.38
N ASN A 131 -22.59 4.19 -21.70
CA ASN A 131 -21.57 3.20 -22.05
C ASN A 131 -20.48 3.07 -20.97
N ALA A 132 -20.73 3.61 -19.78
CA ALA A 132 -19.77 3.51 -18.69
C ALA A 132 -19.76 2.09 -18.12
N GLU A 133 -18.58 1.53 -17.91
CA GLU A 133 -18.38 0.18 -17.37
C GLU A 133 -17.19 0.13 -16.40
N LEU A 134 -17.33 -0.68 -15.35
CA LEU A 134 -16.24 -1.13 -14.51
C LEU A 134 -15.88 -2.56 -14.92
N CYS A 135 -14.62 -2.78 -15.24
CA CYS A 135 -14.06 -4.11 -15.48
C CYS A 135 -12.97 -4.38 -14.45
N ILE A 136 -13.03 -5.54 -13.81
CA ILE A 136 -11.97 -6.05 -12.94
C ILE A 136 -11.44 -7.33 -13.57
N CYS A 137 -10.14 -7.35 -13.82
CA CYS A 137 -9.45 -8.49 -14.40
C CYS A 137 -8.40 -9.02 -13.43
N VAL A 138 -8.20 -10.33 -13.45
CA VAL A 138 -7.10 -11.01 -12.77
C VAL A 138 -6.30 -11.78 -13.81
N ASN A 139 -4.98 -11.55 -13.86
CA ASN A 139 -4.08 -12.13 -14.87
C ASN A 139 -4.59 -11.93 -16.30
N LYS A 140 -5.04 -10.70 -16.61
CA LYS A 140 -5.63 -10.29 -17.89
C LYS A 140 -6.95 -11.01 -18.27
N LYS A 141 -7.47 -11.89 -17.42
CA LYS A 141 -8.80 -12.49 -17.57
C LYS A 141 -9.83 -11.63 -16.85
N ARG A 142 -10.90 -11.27 -17.55
CA ARG A 142 -12.00 -10.48 -16.97
C ARG A 142 -12.80 -11.34 -16.02
N LEU A 143 -12.92 -10.91 -14.76
CA LEU A 143 -13.69 -11.63 -13.73
C LEU A 143 -15.01 -10.94 -13.41
N VAL A 144 -15.00 -9.61 -13.37
CA VAL A 144 -16.18 -8.79 -13.07
C VAL A 144 -16.34 -7.75 -14.17
N GLN A 145 -17.57 -7.60 -14.66
CA GLN A 145 -17.96 -6.53 -15.57
C GLN A 145 -19.29 -5.95 -15.12
N VAL A 146 -19.30 -4.68 -14.76
CA VAL A 146 -20.49 -3.97 -14.29
C VAL A 146 -20.74 -2.79 -15.22
N LYS A 147 -21.92 -2.76 -15.84
CA LYS A 147 -22.37 -1.56 -16.58
C LYS A 147 -22.82 -0.51 -15.56
N ILE A 148 -22.23 0.67 -15.63
CA ILE A 148 -22.52 1.78 -14.73
C ILE A 148 -23.87 2.38 -15.13
N ILE A 149 -24.88 2.23 -14.27
CA ILE A 149 -26.15 2.94 -14.35
C ILE A 149 -26.17 4.06 -13.31
N ALA A 150 -26.56 5.26 -13.72
CA ALA A 150 -26.36 6.51 -12.95
C ALA A 150 -26.96 6.53 -11.53
N TRP A 151 -27.88 5.63 -11.20
CA TRP A 151 -28.64 5.69 -9.96
C TRP A 151 -28.32 4.57 -8.95
N ASN A 152 -27.65 3.47 -9.33
CA ASN A 152 -27.41 2.32 -8.44
C ASN A 152 -26.09 1.61 -8.75
N PHE A 153 -24.95 2.27 -8.55
CA PHE A 153 -23.64 1.66 -8.75
C PHE A 153 -23.01 1.17 -7.44
N ARG A 154 -23.69 0.23 -6.78
CA ARG A 154 -23.21 -0.49 -5.60
C ARG A 154 -23.52 -1.97 -5.75
N GLY A 155 -22.59 -2.83 -5.40
CA GLY A 155 -22.81 -4.27 -5.50
C GLY A 155 -21.59 -5.08 -5.09
N ASN A 156 -21.73 -6.39 -5.21
CA ASN A 156 -20.67 -7.34 -4.94
C ASN A 156 -20.82 -8.58 -5.83
N GLN A 157 -19.71 -9.30 -6.01
CA GLN A 157 -19.65 -10.58 -6.70
C GLN A 157 -18.53 -11.41 -6.09
N THR A 158 -18.82 -12.67 -5.77
CA THR A 158 -17.80 -13.64 -5.38
C THR A 158 -17.27 -14.34 -6.62
N VAL A 159 -15.96 -14.41 -6.78
CA VAL A 159 -15.29 -15.08 -7.90
C VAL A 159 -14.27 -16.10 -7.36
N LEU A 160 -13.97 -17.12 -8.15
CA LEU A 160 -12.93 -18.10 -7.81
C LEU A 160 -11.64 -17.76 -8.57
N VAL A 161 -10.53 -17.66 -7.85
CA VAL A 161 -9.20 -17.43 -8.41
C VAL A 161 -8.24 -18.47 -7.85
N ASP A 162 -7.74 -19.36 -8.70
CA ASP A 162 -6.83 -20.45 -8.33
C ASP A 162 -7.29 -21.15 -7.02
N GLU A 163 -8.54 -21.63 -7.02
CA GLU A 163 -9.24 -22.28 -5.89
C GLU A 163 -9.56 -21.39 -4.67
N SER A 164 -9.16 -20.12 -4.69
CA SER A 164 -9.47 -19.15 -3.63
C SER A 164 -10.75 -18.38 -3.94
N THR A 165 -11.68 -18.31 -2.99
CA THR A 165 -12.88 -17.47 -3.10
C THR A 165 -12.54 -16.01 -2.80
N VAL A 166 -12.80 -15.13 -3.75
CA VAL A 166 -12.52 -13.70 -3.64
C VAL A 166 -13.82 -12.93 -3.74
N ASP A 167 -14.15 -12.19 -2.69
CA ASP A 167 -15.27 -11.26 -2.69
C ASP A 167 -14.85 -9.92 -3.28
N VAL A 168 -15.51 -9.53 -4.37
CA VAL A 168 -15.30 -8.26 -5.03
C VAL A 168 -16.49 -7.37 -4.70
N LEU A 169 -16.23 -6.23 -4.06
CA LEU A 169 -17.26 -5.23 -3.72
C LEU A 169 -16.95 -3.93 -4.45
N TRP A 170 -17.98 -3.26 -4.93
CA TRP A 170 -17.86 -1.94 -5.56
C TRP A 170 -18.98 -1.02 -5.10
N ASP A 171 -18.65 0.26 -5.06
CA ASP A 171 -19.58 1.33 -4.72
C ASP A 171 -19.09 2.65 -5.32
N VAL A 172 -20.01 3.56 -5.57
CA VAL A 172 -19.72 4.96 -5.89
C VAL A 172 -20.40 5.83 -4.86
N HIS A 173 -19.57 6.58 -4.12
CA HIS A 173 -20.04 7.62 -3.23
C HIS A 173 -19.90 8.97 -3.92
N ASN A 174 -20.99 9.74 -3.97
CA ASN A 174 -20.94 11.14 -4.38
C ASN A 174 -19.98 11.91 -3.47
N ARG A 175 -19.16 12.77 -4.08
CA ARG A 175 -18.44 13.86 -3.42
C ARG A 175 -18.86 15.17 -4.03
#